data_AF-A0A934LBR2-F1
#
_entry.id   AF-A0A934LBR2-F1
#
_cell.length_a   1.000
_cell.length_b   1.000
_cell.length_c   1.000
_cell.angle_alpha   90.00
_cell.angle_beta   90.00
_cell.angle_gamma   90.00
#
_symmetry.space_group_name_H-M   'P 1'
#
loop_
_entity.id
_entity.type
_entity.pdbx_description
1 polymer ?
#
loop_
_entity_poly.entity_id
_entity_poly.type
_entity_poly.pdbx_seq_one_letter_code
_entity_poly.pdbx_strand_id
1 'polypeptide(L)'
;MDTVISSVTISQLLQHSNSKWVTRERPKIDRIACPWLIRRFIDPRAQFLYVPSAEVRAVAKAEQAIPYDVPEVQFSHRGELCSFDAFLADFGLDDPALADLALIVRGADTGKLELTPQSPGLLAVSLGLSLNYPDDHAMLEHGMVVYDALYAWIRTTRAEIHNAAPIRKQS
;
A
#
# COMPACT_ATOMS: atom_id res chain seq x y z
N MET A 1 -26.20 -4.30 2.39
CA MET A 1 -26.47 -2.90 2.78
C MET A 1 -25.12 -2.28 2.96
N ASP A 2 -24.64 -1.75 1.86
CA ASP A 2 -23.23 -1.64 1.56
C ASP A 2 -22.73 -0.31 2.11
N THR A 3 -21.84 -0.37 3.09
CA THR A 3 -21.22 0.82 3.64
C THR A 3 -20.11 1.27 2.70
N VAL A 4 -20.51 1.84 1.56
CA VAL A 4 -19.66 2.76 0.83
C VAL A 4 -19.49 3.98 1.74
N ILE A 5 -18.26 4.25 2.22
CA ILE A 5 -17.86 5.54 2.77
C ILE A 5 -18.28 6.56 1.72
N SER A 6 -19.34 7.30 2.04
CA SER A 6 -19.84 8.37 1.20
C SER A 6 -18.71 9.36 0.92
N SER A 7 -18.80 10.14 -0.17
CA SER A 7 -17.86 11.22 -0.46
C SER A 7 -17.65 12.19 0.72
N VAL A 8 -18.62 12.28 1.63
CA VAL A 8 -18.57 13.02 2.89
C VAL A 8 -17.51 12.46 3.86
N THR A 9 -17.32 11.14 3.92
CA THR A 9 -16.39 10.48 4.85
C THR A 9 -14.95 10.44 4.32
N ILE A 10 -14.74 10.40 2.99
CA ILE A 10 -13.41 10.66 2.38
C ILE A 10 -13.00 12.11 2.64
N SER A 11 -13.93 13.05 2.49
CA SER A 11 -13.68 14.46 2.80
C SER A 11 -13.32 14.66 4.29
N GLN A 12 -13.95 13.92 5.20
CA GLN A 12 -13.60 13.94 6.64
C GLN A 12 -12.23 13.33 6.93
N LEU A 13 -11.81 12.28 6.21
CA LEU A 13 -10.44 11.74 6.29
C LEU A 13 -9.39 12.77 5.87
N LEU A 14 -9.70 13.58 4.86
CA LEU A 14 -8.83 14.66 4.39
C LEU A 14 -8.87 15.91 5.29
N GLN A 15 -9.88 16.05 6.16
CA GLN A 15 -10.04 17.23 7.05
C GLN A 15 -9.11 17.20 8.26
N HIS A 16 -8.60 16.02 8.67
CA HIS A 16 -7.74 15.88 9.84
C HIS A 16 -6.55 14.97 9.55
N SER A 17 -5.35 15.55 9.41
CA SER A 17 -4.09 14.80 9.31
C SER A 17 -3.78 14.10 10.64
N ASN A 18 -4.33 12.89 10.85
CA ASN A 18 -4.00 11.92 11.92
C ASN A 18 -4.92 10.67 11.87
N SER A 19 -5.26 10.18 10.68
CA SER A 19 -6.12 9.01 10.49
C SER A 19 -5.48 7.74 11.07
N LYS A 20 -6.31 6.85 11.62
CA LYS A 20 -5.88 5.53 12.09
C LYS A 20 -6.42 4.46 11.16
N TRP A 21 -5.57 3.49 10.82
CA TRP A 21 -5.87 2.39 9.92
C TRP A 21 -5.51 1.08 10.60
N VAL A 22 -6.28 0.03 10.38
CA VAL A 22 -6.04 -1.27 11.01
C VAL A 22 -6.13 -2.41 10.00
N THR A 23 -5.20 -3.35 10.08
CA THR A 23 -5.24 -4.60 9.32
C THR A 23 -4.63 -5.74 10.13
N ARG A 24 -4.53 -6.91 9.52
CA ARG A 24 -3.97 -8.11 10.14
C ARG A 24 -2.46 -7.99 10.29
N GLU A 25 -1.94 -8.50 11.39
CA GLU A 25 -0.51 -8.66 11.68
C GLU A 25 0.23 -9.49 10.62
N ARG A 26 1.56 -9.42 10.64
CA ARG A 26 2.46 -10.05 9.66
C ARG A 26 2.15 -9.55 8.24
N PRO A 27 2.19 -8.23 8.01
CA PRO A 27 1.81 -7.63 6.73
C PRO A 27 2.72 -8.08 5.60
N LYS A 28 2.19 -8.07 4.38
CA LYS A 28 2.92 -8.36 3.14
C LYS A 28 2.28 -7.53 2.04
N ILE A 29 3.06 -7.20 1.01
CA ILE A 29 2.63 -6.59 -0.25
C ILE A 29 1.56 -5.50 -0.02
N ASP A 30 0.26 -5.77 -0.22
CA ASP A 30 -0.82 -4.78 -0.07
C ASP A 30 -0.91 -4.15 1.32
N ARG A 31 -0.65 -4.93 2.38
CA ARG A 31 -0.66 -4.45 3.77
C ARG A 31 0.51 -3.52 4.12
N ILE A 32 1.44 -3.34 3.19
CA ILE A 32 2.53 -2.35 3.24
C ILE A 32 2.37 -1.29 2.12
N ALA A 33 1.95 -1.70 0.92
CA ALA A 33 1.72 -0.80 -0.22
C ALA A 33 0.64 0.24 0.10
N CYS A 34 -0.48 -0.19 0.70
CA CYS A 34 -1.58 0.71 1.07
C CYS A 34 -1.12 1.73 2.13
N PRO A 35 -0.44 1.35 3.24
CA PRO A 35 0.17 2.31 4.14
C PRO A 35 1.12 3.31 3.48
N TRP A 36 1.92 2.86 2.51
CA TRP A 36 2.78 3.74 1.74
C TRP A 36 1.99 4.76 0.95
N LEU A 37 0.98 4.31 0.20
CA LEU A 37 0.09 5.18 -0.58
C LEU A 37 -0.62 6.20 0.31
N ILE A 38 -1.18 5.73 1.44
CA ILE A 38 -1.85 6.59 2.41
C ILE A 38 -0.89 7.67 2.91
N ARG A 39 0.31 7.30 3.40
CA ARG A 39 1.26 8.28 3.94
C ARG A 39 1.84 9.24 2.90
N ARG A 40 1.86 8.87 1.63
CA ARG A 40 2.46 9.71 0.57
C ARG A 40 1.44 10.60 -0.14
N PHE A 41 0.18 10.17 -0.24
CA PHE A 41 -0.82 10.83 -1.09
C PHE A 41 -2.13 11.19 -0.39
N ILE A 42 -2.44 10.62 0.77
CA ILE A 42 -3.75 10.77 1.43
C ILE A 42 -3.60 11.50 2.77
N ASP A 43 -2.85 10.93 3.70
CA ASP A 43 -2.60 11.49 5.03
C ASP A 43 -1.17 11.18 5.51
N PRO A 44 -0.26 12.18 5.51
CA PRO A 44 1.13 12.00 5.91
C PRO A 44 1.31 11.68 7.40
N ARG A 45 0.26 11.81 8.22
CA ARG A 45 0.28 11.50 9.66
C ARG A 45 -0.49 10.22 10.00
N ALA A 46 -0.85 9.43 9.00
CA ALA A 46 -1.59 8.19 9.20
C ALA A 46 -0.83 7.21 10.11
N GLN A 47 -1.56 6.65 11.06
CA GLN A 47 -1.11 5.62 11.99
C GLN A 47 -1.69 4.26 11.57
N PHE A 48 -0.90 3.20 11.72
CA PHE A 48 -1.28 1.85 11.32
C PHE A 48 -1.26 0.93 12.53
N LEU A 49 -2.27 0.09 12.65
CA LEU A 49 -2.41 -0.91 13.69
C LEU A 49 -2.37 -2.30 13.03
N TYR A 50 -1.48 -3.15 13.52
CA TYR A 50 -1.34 -4.53 13.08
C TYR A 50 -1.77 -5.43 14.23
N VAL A 51 -2.83 -6.20 14.03
CA VAL A 51 -3.47 -6.99 15.09
C VAL A 51 -3.83 -8.39 14.60
N PRO A 52 -4.06 -9.37 15.49
CA PRO A 52 -4.54 -10.68 15.09
C PRO A 52 -5.79 -10.59 14.20
N SER A 53 -5.92 -11.51 13.24
CA SER A 53 -6.99 -11.44 12.24
C SER A 53 -8.40 -11.39 12.83
N ALA A 54 -8.63 -12.03 13.97
CA ALA A 54 -9.92 -12.04 14.64
C ALA A 54 -10.25 -10.70 15.34
N GLU A 55 -9.25 -9.86 15.59
CA GLU A 55 -9.38 -8.64 16.39
C GLU A 55 -9.57 -7.38 15.55
N VAL A 56 -9.27 -7.42 14.24
CA VAL A 56 -9.31 -6.25 13.35
C VAL A 56 -10.58 -5.42 13.49
N ARG A 57 -11.76 -6.07 13.50
CA ARG A 57 -13.05 -5.35 13.61
C ARG A 57 -13.27 -4.74 15.00
N ALA A 58 -12.87 -5.46 16.06
CA ALA A 58 -13.00 -4.97 17.43
C ALA A 58 -12.09 -3.75 17.65
N VAL A 59 -10.85 -3.81 17.17
CA VAL A 59 -9.85 -2.73 17.26
C VAL A 59 -10.26 -1.56 16.38
N ALA A 60 -10.76 -1.79 15.15
CA ALA A 60 -11.31 -0.74 14.30
C ALA A 60 -12.35 0.12 15.04
N LYS A 61 -13.28 -0.55 15.73
CA LYS A 61 -14.32 0.13 16.51
C LYS A 61 -13.75 0.87 17.74
N ALA A 62 -12.86 0.22 18.50
CA ALA A 62 -12.31 0.78 19.74
C ALA A 62 -11.41 2.00 19.47
N GLU A 63 -10.59 1.93 18.42
CA GLU A 63 -9.60 2.95 18.07
C GLU A 63 -10.13 4.00 17.09
N GLN A 64 -11.39 3.87 16.64
CA GLN A 64 -11.96 4.63 15.53
C GLN A 64 -11.06 4.55 14.28
N ALA A 65 -10.47 3.37 14.07
CA ALA A 65 -9.56 3.10 12.96
C ALA A 65 -10.32 2.51 11.77
N ILE A 66 -9.83 2.79 10.57
CA ILE A 66 -10.42 2.30 9.32
C ILE A 66 -9.80 0.94 8.99
N PRO A 67 -10.60 -0.13 8.90
CA PRO A 67 -10.08 -1.43 8.51
C PRO A 67 -9.80 -1.48 7.01
N TYR A 68 -8.70 -2.10 6.63
CA TYR A 68 -8.32 -2.33 5.23
C TYR A 68 -7.66 -3.69 5.04
N ASP A 69 -7.65 -4.17 3.79
CA ASP A 69 -7.10 -5.46 3.38
C ASP A 69 -7.60 -6.66 4.21
N VAL A 70 -8.90 -6.67 4.46
CA VAL A 70 -9.62 -7.77 5.10
C VAL A 70 -10.96 -8.01 4.39
N PRO A 71 -11.58 -9.19 4.54
CA PRO A 71 -12.89 -9.44 3.92
C PRO A 71 -13.97 -8.46 4.39
N GLU A 72 -14.86 -8.10 3.46
CA GLU A 72 -16.09 -7.32 3.73
C GLU A 72 -15.86 -5.93 4.34
N VAL A 73 -14.72 -5.30 4.06
CA VAL A 73 -14.51 -3.87 4.31
C VAL A 73 -14.34 -3.15 2.99
N GLN A 74 -14.53 -1.83 3.00
CA GLN A 74 -14.51 -1.04 1.78
C GLN A 74 -13.18 -1.08 1.03
N PHE A 75 -12.08 -0.95 1.77
CA PHE A 75 -10.73 -0.98 1.25
C PHE A 75 -10.24 -2.43 1.28
N SER A 76 -10.78 -3.22 0.38
CA SER A 76 -10.50 -4.64 0.20
C SER A 76 -10.37 -4.94 -1.29
N HIS A 77 -10.05 -6.18 -1.63
CA HIS A 77 -10.00 -6.64 -3.01
C HIS A 77 -11.37 -6.52 -3.69
N ARG A 78 -11.37 -6.15 -4.98
CA ARG A 78 -12.58 -5.98 -5.80
C ARG A 78 -12.45 -6.79 -7.08
N GLY A 79 -13.00 -8.01 -7.07
CA GLY A 79 -12.80 -8.96 -8.16
C GLY A 79 -11.31 -9.27 -8.32
N GLU A 80 -10.75 -8.95 -9.47
CA GLU A 80 -9.34 -9.18 -9.79
C GLU A 80 -8.39 -8.07 -9.30
N LEU A 81 -8.94 -7.01 -8.70
CA LEU A 81 -8.20 -5.85 -8.20
C LEU A 81 -7.85 -6.03 -6.72
N CYS A 82 -6.65 -5.60 -6.34
CA CYS A 82 -6.16 -5.66 -4.95
C CYS A 82 -6.64 -4.44 -4.14
N SER A 83 -6.35 -4.41 -2.84
CA SER A 83 -6.72 -3.29 -1.97
C SER A 83 -6.07 -1.98 -2.43
N PHE A 84 -4.83 -2.02 -2.93
CA PHE A 84 -4.14 -0.84 -3.48
C PHE A 84 -4.93 -0.18 -4.63
N ASP A 85 -5.48 -0.99 -5.54
CA ASP A 85 -6.33 -0.51 -6.63
C ASP A 85 -7.61 0.16 -6.11
N ALA A 86 -8.22 -0.40 -5.07
CA ALA A 86 -9.40 0.16 -4.43
C ALA A 86 -9.10 1.55 -3.83
N PHE A 87 -7.93 1.75 -3.23
CA PHE A 87 -7.50 3.07 -2.74
C PHE A 87 -7.35 4.09 -3.87
N LEU A 88 -6.70 3.72 -4.98
CA LEU A 88 -6.55 4.64 -6.12
C LEU A 88 -7.91 5.10 -6.65
N ALA A 89 -8.84 4.16 -6.82
CA ALA A 89 -10.18 4.45 -7.32
C ALA A 89 -11.00 5.31 -6.35
N ASP A 90 -11.03 4.96 -5.07
CA ASP A 90 -11.87 5.65 -4.08
C ASP A 90 -11.38 7.06 -3.77
N PHE A 91 -10.06 7.27 -3.77
CA PHE A 91 -9.45 8.59 -3.52
C PHE A 91 -9.21 9.41 -4.79
N GLY A 92 -9.53 8.89 -5.98
CA GLY A 92 -9.35 9.60 -7.25
C GLY A 92 -7.89 9.94 -7.57
N LEU A 93 -6.98 9.00 -7.31
CA LEU A 93 -5.54 9.19 -7.52
C LEU A 93 -5.14 8.78 -8.95
N ASP A 94 -5.15 9.75 -9.87
CA ASP A 94 -4.95 9.55 -11.32
C ASP A 94 -3.49 9.68 -11.80
N ASP A 95 -2.49 9.52 -10.92
CA ASP A 95 -1.08 9.58 -11.30
C ASP A 95 -0.71 8.34 -12.16
N PRO A 96 -0.21 8.52 -13.41
CA PRO A 96 0.20 7.41 -14.26
C PRO A 96 1.24 6.47 -13.63
N ALA A 97 2.14 7.00 -12.81
CA ALA A 97 3.14 6.20 -12.11
C ALA A 97 2.51 5.38 -10.96
N LEU A 98 1.46 5.89 -10.31
CA LEU A 98 0.68 5.09 -9.36
C LEU A 98 -0.09 3.98 -10.07
N ALA A 99 -0.61 4.23 -11.27
CA ALA A 99 -1.27 3.20 -12.07
C ALA A 99 -0.29 2.07 -12.49
N ASP A 100 0.92 2.41 -12.90
CA ASP A 100 1.99 1.44 -13.16
C ASP A 100 2.37 0.66 -11.89
N LEU A 101 2.51 1.35 -10.75
CA LEU A 101 2.84 0.70 -9.47
C LEU A 101 1.72 -0.26 -9.03
N ALA A 102 0.45 0.10 -9.25
CA ALA A 102 -0.70 -0.74 -8.94
C ALA A 102 -0.66 -2.07 -9.71
N LEU A 103 -0.21 -2.08 -10.97
CA LEU A 103 -0.03 -3.33 -11.72
C LEU A 103 1.04 -4.24 -11.10
N ILE A 104 2.16 -3.65 -10.63
CA ILE A 104 3.24 -4.40 -9.98
C ILE A 104 2.72 -5.02 -8.67
N VAL A 105 2.08 -4.20 -7.83
CA VAL A 105 1.50 -4.59 -6.54
C VAL A 105 0.46 -5.68 -6.73
N ARG A 106 -0.53 -5.47 -7.62
CA ARG A 106 -1.58 -6.45 -7.93
C ARG A 106 -0.99 -7.78 -8.37
N GLY A 107 -0.01 -7.77 -9.27
CA GLY A 107 0.63 -9.01 -9.72
C GLY A 107 1.30 -9.78 -8.58
N ALA A 108 1.97 -9.08 -7.67
CA ALA A 108 2.62 -9.70 -6.52
C ALA A 108 1.59 -10.22 -5.50
N ASP A 109 0.57 -9.42 -5.19
CA ASP A 109 -0.38 -9.68 -4.11
C ASP A 109 -1.39 -10.78 -4.47
N THR A 110 -1.89 -10.77 -5.71
CA THR A 110 -2.88 -11.75 -6.18
C THR A 110 -2.26 -13.02 -6.78
N GLY A 111 -0.94 -13.19 -6.69
CA GLY A 111 -0.21 -14.34 -7.24
C GLY A 111 -0.14 -14.40 -8.78
N LYS A 112 -0.53 -13.33 -9.48
CA LYS A 112 -0.46 -13.20 -10.94
C LYS A 112 0.87 -12.57 -11.35
N LEU A 113 1.94 -13.29 -11.07
CA LEU A 113 3.31 -12.77 -11.16
C LEU A 113 3.70 -12.38 -12.58
N GLU A 114 3.01 -12.87 -13.59
CA GLU A 114 3.17 -12.53 -15.00
C GLU A 114 2.60 -11.16 -15.39
N LEU A 115 1.82 -10.49 -14.53
CA LEU A 115 1.27 -9.17 -14.83
C LEU A 115 2.36 -8.13 -15.12
N THR A 116 3.48 -8.20 -14.39
CA THR A 116 4.66 -7.38 -14.67
C THR A 116 5.94 -8.16 -14.36
N PRO A 117 7.07 -7.91 -15.08
CA PRO A 117 8.36 -8.50 -14.73
C PRO A 117 8.84 -8.16 -13.30
N GLN A 118 8.31 -7.10 -12.70
CA GLN A 118 8.68 -6.62 -11.36
C GLN A 118 7.91 -7.37 -10.24
N SER A 119 6.72 -7.91 -10.53
CA SER A 119 5.86 -8.57 -9.55
C SER A 119 6.53 -9.74 -8.82
N PRO A 120 7.25 -10.68 -9.48
CA PRO A 120 7.99 -11.75 -8.77
C PRO A 120 9.06 -11.20 -7.83
N GLY A 121 9.75 -10.13 -8.23
CA GLY A 121 10.78 -9.48 -7.41
C GLY A 121 10.20 -8.82 -6.18
N LEU A 122 9.08 -8.10 -6.33
CA LEU A 122 8.35 -7.50 -5.20
C LEU A 122 7.87 -8.57 -4.21
N LEU A 123 7.31 -9.68 -4.71
CA LEU A 123 6.91 -10.81 -3.86
C LEU A 123 8.12 -11.35 -3.07
N ALA A 124 9.25 -11.61 -3.74
CA ALA A 124 10.45 -12.14 -3.10
C ALA A 124 10.99 -11.19 -2.00
N VAL A 125 11.08 -9.88 -2.30
CA VAL A 125 11.50 -8.87 -1.33
C VAL A 125 10.52 -8.80 -0.16
N SER A 126 9.21 -8.77 -0.41
CA SER A 126 8.20 -8.69 0.65
C SER A 126 8.23 -9.91 1.58
N LEU A 127 8.43 -11.11 1.03
CA LEU A 127 8.58 -12.33 1.85
C LEU A 127 9.86 -12.29 2.68
N GLY A 128 10.98 -11.85 2.10
CA GLY A 128 12.23 -11.68 2.82
C GLY A 128 12.14 -10.67 3.97
N LEU A 129 11.51 -9.51 3.74
CA LEU A 129 11.25 -8.52 4.79
C LEU A 129 10.42 -9.10 5.94
N SER A 130 9.37 -9.88 5.62
CA SER A 130 8.51 -10.53 6.63
C SER A 130 9.26 -11.55 7.50
N LEU A 131 10.33 -12.14 6.97
CA LEU A 131 11.21 -13.04 7.72
C LEU A 131 12.24 -12.28 8.56
N ASN A 132 12.81 -11.21 8.02
CA ASN A 132 13.88 -10.44 8.67
C ASN A 132 13.36 -9.58 9.84
N TYR A 133 12.10 -9.15 9.78
CA TYR A 133 11.51 -8.25 10.77
C TYR A 133 10.30 -8.90 11.45
N PRO A 134 10.48 -9.38 12.69
CA PRO A 134 9.37 -9.91 13.49
C PRO A 134 8.35 -8.83 13.89
N ASP A 135 8.82 -7.60 14.09
CA ASP A 135 8.02 -6.43 14.42
C ASP A 135 7.39 -5.83 13.16
N ASP A 136 6.05 -5.72 13.14
CA ASP A 136 5.30 -5.30 11.96
C ASP A 136 5.53 -3.83 11.61
N HIS A 137 5.82 -2.97 12.59
CA HIS A 137 6.13 -1.57 12.35
C HIS A 137 7.52 -1.39 11.73
N ALA A 138 8.53 -2.11 12.22
CA ALA A 138 9.85 -2.15 11.60
C ALA A 138 9.77 -2.69 10.17
N MET A 139 8.96 -3.75 9.96
CA MET A 139 8.70 -4.27 8.61
C MET A 139 8.06 -3.20 7.71
N LEU A 140 7.08 -2.45 8.21
CA LEU A 140 6.47 -1.34 7.48
C LEU A 140 7.51 -0.30 7.08
N GLU A 141 8.30 0.22 8.02
CA GLU A 141 9.30 1.26 7.73
C GLU A 141 10.32 0.83 6.66
N HIS A 142 10.77 -0.44 6.68
CA HIS A 142 11.65 -0.96 5.63
C HIS A 142 10.91 -1.17 4.30
N GLY A 143 9.66 -1.61 4.34
CA GLY A 143 8.81 -1.74 3.16
C GLY A 143 8.52 -0.39 2.48
N MET A 144 8.35 0.68 3.25
CA MET A 144 8.15 2.05 2.73
C MET A 144 9.29 2.46 1.78
N VAL A 145 10.53 2.12 2.11
CA VAL A 145 11.71 2.42 1.28
C VAL A 145 11.62 1.71 -0.09
N VAL A 146 11.12 0.47 -0.10
CA VAL A 146 10.96 -0.30 -1.35
C VAL A 146 9.93 0.36 -2.26
N TYR A 147 8.80 0.81 -1.71
CA TYR A 147 7.76 1.49 -2.49
C TYR A 147 8.19 2.89 -2.94
N ASP A 148 8.92 3.65 -2.10
CA ASP A 148 9.53 4.91 -2.52
C ASP A 148 10.48 4.70 -3.71
N ALA A 149 11.32 3.65 -3.67
CA ALA A 149 12.25 3.31 -4.74
C ALA A 149 11.54 2.87 -6.03
N LEU A 150 10.52 2.01 -5.92
CA LEU A 150 9.73 1.58 -7.08
C LEU A 150 9.00 2.74 -7.73
N TYR A 151 8.33 3.58 -6.94
CA TYR A 151 7.63 4.75 -7.46
C TYR A 151 8.58 5.75 -8.12
N ALA A 152 9.74 6.03 -7.51
CA ALA A 152 10.77 6.86 -8.13
C ALA A 152 11.26 6.25 -9.46
N TRP A 153 11.58 4.96 -9.48
CA TRP A 153 12.02 4.26 -10.70
C TRP A 153 10.99 4.36 -11.84
N ILE A 154 9.71 4.11 -11.54
CA ILE A 154 8.61 4.25 -12.52
C ILE A 154 8.56 5.68 -13.07
N ARG A 155 8.70 6.69 -12.21
CA ARG A 155 8.61 8.11 -12.60
C ARG A 155 9.79 8.63 -13.40
N THR A 156 11.01 8.16 -13.11
CA THR A 156 12.21 8.85 -13.60
C THR A 156 13.15 7.99 -14.42
N THR A 157 13.31 6.70 -14.09
CA THR A 157 14.46 5.90 -14.56
C THR A 157 14.08 4.56 -15.18
N ARG A 158 12.81 4.37 -15.59
CA ARG A 158 12.30 3.10 -16.14
C ARG A 158 13.10 2.57 -17.36
N ALA A 159 13.64 3.47 -18.18
CA ALA A 159 14.41 3.12 -19.39
C ALA A 159 15.92 3.00 -19.13
N GLU A 160 16.39 3.27 -17.91
CA GLU A 160 17.81 3.21 -17.61
C GLU A 160 18.29 1.76 -17.47
N ILE A 161 19.41 1.48 -18.13
CA ILE A 161 20.18 0.25 -17.96
C ILE A 161 21.47 0.59 -17.22
N HIS A 162 21.98 -0.33 -16.41
CA HIS A 162 23.24 -0.13 -15.69
C HIS A 162 24.45 -0.13 -16.65
N ASN A 163 24.63 0.98 -17.35
CA ASN A 163 25.85 1.33 -18.07
C ASN A 163 26.68 2.23 -17.16
N ALA A 164 28.00 2.00 -17.10
CA ALA A 164 28.93 2.47 -16.07
C ALA A 164 29.14 4.00 -15.91
N ALA A 165 28.23 4.86 -16.36
CA ALA A 165 28.32 6.30 -16.15
C ALA A 165 27.35 6.75 -15.02
N PRO A 166 27.85 7.27 -13.88
CA PRO A 166 26.99 7.71 -12.78
C PRO A 166 26.22 9.00 -13.14
N ILE A 167 24.97 9.06 -12.72
CA ILE A 167 24.11 10.24 -12.90
C ILE A 167 24.54 11.35 -11.94
N ARG A 168 24.77 12.56 -12.48
CA ARG A 168 24.87 13.79 -11.68
C ARG A 168 23.48 14.09 -11.10
N LYS A 169 23.38 14.14 -9.77
CA LYS A 169 22.18 14.65 -9.09
C LYS A 169 21.86 16.05 -9.62
N GLN A 170 20.68 16.25 -10.19
CA GLN A 170 20.17 17.59 -10.44
C GLN A 170 19.80 18.19 -9.07
N SER A 171 20.42 19.33 -8.78
CA SER A 171 20.26 20.16 -7.59
C SER A 171 18.92 20.88 -7.56
#